data_AF-A0A3D4FUN2-F1
#
_entry.id   AF-A0A3D4FUN2-F1
#
_cell.length_a   1.000
_cell.length_b   1.000
_cell.length_c   1.000
_cell.angle_alpha   90.00
_cell.angle_beta   90.00
_cell.angle_gamma   90.00
#
_symmetry.space_group_name_H-M   'P 1'
#
loop_
_entity.id
_entity.type
_entity.pdbx_description
1 polymer ?
#
loop_
_entity_poly.entity_id
_entity_poly.type
_entity_poly.pdbx_seq_one_letter_code
_entity_poly.pdbx_strand_id
1 'polypeptide(L)'
;QGHFSLNAPNRFQVGDDFYREWIREDFPRMILVTFQHPTPYFDDSYAVNSVNLGPYGDAILQELIPEVEKRYRILAEPYARVLSGGSTGGWESLALQIFHPDFFGGTWSYCPDPVTFTDVEGINIYEDVNAFYKQHEWRRVPTANTREVTGEVRLTSRQRNHFELVNGTKGRSGQQLDIWSAVYGPINDDGYFKPLFDKRTGEIDAEVAEYWRANYDLLHYLRQNWAEVGPKLVDKLHVYTGTMDNFYLNNSTRELEQWMKTTENPHYEGVFMYGGGQGHCFSGPVTRAERLREMAQFIMRKKPDDATTPWWNY
;
A
#
# COMPACT_ATOMS: atom_id res chain seq x y z
N GLN A 1 3.02 -3.91 -9.59
CA GLN A 1 4.43 -4.23 -9.88
C GLN A 1 4.75 -5.59 -9.28
N GLY A 2 5.94 -6.16 -9.54
CA GLY A 2 6.38 -7.39 -8.88
C GLY A 2 7.47 -7.06 -7.87
N HIS A 3 7.49 -7.81 -6.77
CA HIS A 3 8.57 -7.94 -5.81
C HIS A 3 9.93 -8.09 -6.54
N PHE A 4 10.85 -7.14 -6.31
CA PHE A 4 12.19 -7.01 -6.91
C PHE A 4 12.24 -7.09 -8.44
N SER A 5 11.21 -6.61 -9.13
CA SER A 5 11.12 -6.76 -10.56
C SER A 5 12.01 -5.74 -11.30
N LEU A 6 13.00 -6.24 -12.03
CA LEU A 6 13.74 -5.47 -13.04
C LEU A 6 12.96 -5.29 -14.36
N ASN A 7 11.72 -5.77 -14.41
CA ASN A 7 10.88 -5.60 -15.60
C ASN A 7 10.45 -4.15 -15.77
N ALA A 8 10.18 -3.76 -17.01
CA ALA A 8 9.65 -2.44 -17.30
C ALA A 8 8.34 -2.17 -16.52
N PRO A 9 8.11 -0.92 -16.07
CA PRO A 9 6.87 -0.53 -15.41
C PRO A 9 5.62 -0.99 -16.17
N ASN A 10 4.57 -1.33 -15.43
CA ASN A 10 3.35 -1.95 -15.98
C ASN A 10 3.57 -3.23 -16.80
N ARG A 11 4.70 -3.93 -16.62
CA ARG A 11 5.09 -5.11 -17.43
C ARG A 11 5.08 -4.78 -18.91
N PHE A 12 5.56 -3.58 -19.28
CA PHE A 12 5.62 -3.14 -20.66
C PHE A 12 6.43 -4.15 -21.49
N GLN A 13 5.84 -4.61 -22.59
CA GLN A 13 6.44 -5.58 -23.49
C GLN A 13 6.09 -5.23 -24.93
N VAL A 14 7.10 -5.07 -25.79
CA VAL A 14 6.88 -4.77 -27.21
C VAL A 14 6.03 -5.86 -27.86
N GLY A 15 4.96 -5.44 -28.53
CA GLY A 15 4.05 -6.31 -29.28
C GLY A 15 2.76 -6.72 -28.54
N ASP A 16 2.68 -6.51 -27.22
CA ASP A 16 1.46 -6.76 -26.45
C ASP A 16 0.40 -5.65 -26.67
N ASP A 17 -0.81 -5.86 -26.14
CA ASP A 17 -1.91 -4.90 -26.32
C ASP A 17 -1.63 -3.55 -25.62
N PHE A 18 -0.91 -3.57 -24.50
CA PHE A 18 -0.54 -2.33 -23.80
C PHE A 18 0.48 -1.51 -24.61
N TYR A 19 1.46 -2.17 -25.23
CA TYR A 19 2.42 -1.54 -26.14
C TYR A 19 1.71 -0.87 -27.30
N ARG A 20 0.74 -1.56 -27.94
CA ARG A 20 -0.01 -1.00 -29.07
C ARG A 20 -0.78 0.26 -28.69
N GLU A 21 -1.36 0.31 -27.50
CA GLU A 21 -1.97 1.53 -26.96
C GLU A 21 -0.94 2.61 -26.65
N TRP A 22 0.14 2.25 -25.95
CA TRP A 22 1.17 3.17 -25.47
C TRP A 22 1.84 3.99 -26.60
N ILE A 23 2.07 3.38 -27.77
CA ILE A 23 2.73 4.04 -28.90
C ILE A 23 1.80 4.89 -29.76
N ARG A 24 0.49 4.91 -29.48
CA ARG A 24 -0.44 5.71 -30.29
C ARG A 24 -0.11 7.20 -30.19
N GLU A 25 -0.42 7.95 -31.25
CA GLU A 25 -0.27 9.40 -31.26
C GLU A 25 -1.16 10.07 -30.21
N ASP A 26 -2.35 9.49 -29.98
CA ASP A 26 -3.39 9.96 -29.06
C ASP A 26 -3.31 9.37 -27.63
N PHE A 27 -2.18 8.76 -27.26
CA PHE A 27 -1.96 8.22 -25.92
C PHE A 27 -1.29 9.24 -25.01
N PRO A 28 -1.72 9.38 -23.74
CA PRO A 28 -1.10 10.31 -22.79
C PRO A 28 0.41 10.13 -22.69
N ARG A 29 1.17 11.23 -22.85
CA ARG A 29 2.63 11.20 -22.69
C ARG A 29 2.98 11.23 -21.22
N MET A 30 3.33 10.08 -20.65
CA MET A 30 3.67 9.92 -19.25
C MET A 30 5.04 9.27 -19.10
N ILE A 31 5.72 9.52 -17.98
CA ILE A 31 6.88 8.76 -17.56
C ILE A 31 6.43 7.86 -16.41
N LEU A 32 6.57 6.55 -16.59
CA LEU A 32 6.29 5.56 -15.57
C LEU A 32 7.59 5.18 -14.89
N VAL A 33 7.61 5.20 -13.56
CA VAL A 33 8.77 4.86 -12.76
C VAL A 33 8.36 3.79 -11.75
N THR A 34 9.15 2.72 -11.67
CA THR A 34 9.08 1.76 -10.56
C THR A 34 10.33 1.99 -9.72
N PHE A 35 10.16 2.34 -8.45
CA PHE A 35 11.30 2.53 -7.56
C PHE A 35 11.90 1.18 -7.16
N GLN A 36 13.19 1.19 -6.83
CA GLN A 36 13.89 0.04 -6.27
C GLN A 36 14.48 0.49 -4.94
N HIS A 37 13.98 -0.07 -3.85
CA HIS A 37 14.39 0.26 -2.49
C HIS A 37 14.47 -0.98 -1.60
N PRO A 38 15.29 -1.99 -2.00
CA PRO A 38 15.42 -3.22 -1.22
C PRO A 38 16.09 -2.94 0.12
N THR A 39 15.75 -3.78 1.10
CA THR A 39 16.31 -3.76 2.46
C THR A 39 16.87 -5.13 2.82
N PRO A 40 17.61 -5.27 3.94
CA PRO A 40 18.02 -6.59 4.42
C PRO A 40 16.86 -7.52 4.83
N TYR A 41 15.65 -6.98 4.98
CA TYR A 41 14.47 -7.72 5.46
C TYR A 41 13.54 -8.13 4.32
N PHE A 42 13.53 -7.36 3.23
CA PHE A 42 12.59 -7.52 2.13
C PHE A 42 13.09 -6.81 0.88
N ASP A 43 12.46 -7.07 -0.25
CA ASP A 43 12.85 -6.49 -1.53
C ASP A 43 12.34 -5.06 -1.79
N ASP A 44 11.68 -4.49 -0.78
CA ASP A 44 11.22 -3.12 -0.71
C ASP A 44 11.36 -2.60 0.75
N SER A 45 11.17 -1.29 0.95
CA SER A 45 11.30 -0.55 2.22
C SER A 45 9.96 0.02 2.71
N TYR A 46 8.86 -0.28 2.01
CA TYR A 46 7.54 0.34 2.08
C TYR A 46 7.52 1.82 1.72
N ALA A 47 8.58 2.31 1.07
CA ALA A 47 8.75 3.70 0.63
C ALA A 47 8.54 4.75 1.74
N VAL A 48 8.73 4.38 3.00
CA VAL A 48 8.59 5.24 4.19
C VAL A 48 9.88 5.27 4.99
N ASN A 49 9.99 6.24 5.89
CA ASN A 49 11.07 6.25 6.88
C ASN A 49 10.74 5.22 7.98
N SER A 50 11.70 4.35 8.28
CA SER A 50 11.59 3.39 9.37
C SER A 50 12.89 3.33 10.17
N VAL A 51 12.77 3.20 11.49
CA VAL A 51 13.93 3.07 12.37
C VAL A 51 14.75 1.82 12.08
N ASN A 52 14.17 0.77 11.49
CA ASN A 52 14.88 -0.46 11.14
C ASN A 52 15.36 -0.50 9.69
N LEU A 53 14.74 0.28 8.79
CA LEU A 53 15.03 0.23 7.35
C LEU A 53 15.82 1.44 6.86
N GLY A 54 15.79 2.55 7.59
CA GLY A 54 16.39 3.81 7.21
C GLY A 54 15.40 4.80 6.58
N PRO A 55 15.90 5.97 6.16
CA PRO A 55 15.08 7.10 5.72
C PRO A 55 14.71 7.01 4.23
N TYR A 56 14.10 5.89 3.80
CA TYR A 56 13.76 5.67 2.39
C TYR A 56 12.70 6.65 1.87
N GLY A 57 11.75 7.06 2.71
CA GLY A 57 10.77 8.08 2.35
C GLY A 57 11.45 9.41 1.98
N ASP A 58 12.41 9.85 2.80
CA ASP A 58 13.18 11.06 2.52
C ASP A 58 14.02 10.92 1.25
N ALA A 59 14.74 9.80 1.10
CA ALA A 59 15.54 9.56 -0.10
C ALA A 59 14.68 9.55 -1.38
N ILE A 60 13.47 8.96 -1.33
CA ILE A 60 12.55 8.94 -2.48
C ILE A 60 12.06 10.34 -2.82
N LEU A 61 11.59 11.09 -1.81
CA LEU A 61 10.94 12.39 -2.01
C LEU A 61 11.92 13.54 -2.30
N GLN A 62 13.09 13.52 -1.65
CA GLN A 62 14.03 14.63 -1.66
C GLN A 62 15.20 14.41 -2.64
N GLU A 63 15.50 13.16 -3.00
CA GLU A 63 16.63 12.83 -3.88
C GLU A 63 16.18 12.19 -5.19
N LEU A 64 15.48 11.05 -5.12
CA LEU A 64 15.18 10.24 -6.31
C LEU A 64 14.19 10.93 -7.26
N ILE A 65 13.02 11.34 -6.77
CA ILE A 65 12.01 11.99 -7.61
C ILE A 65 12.56 13.30 -8.20
N PRO A 66 13.19 14.21 -7.42
CA PRO A 66 13.78 15.43 -7.98
C PRO A 66 14.86 15.16 -9.05
N GLU A 67 15.70 14.13 -8.88
CA GLU A 67 16.72 13.81 -9.88
C GLU A 67 16.10 13.27 -11.18
N VAL A 68 15.03 12.47 -11.09
CA VAL A 68 14.28 12.01 -12.27
C VAL A 68 13.63 13.20 -12.98
N GLU A 69 13.00 14.11 -12.24
CA GLU A 69 12.35 15.31 -12.80
C GLU A 69 13.34 16.28 -13.44
N LYS A 70 14.59 16.31 -12.96
CA LYS A 70 15.67 17.10 -13.57
C LYS A 70 16.20 16.49 -14.87
N ARG A 71 16.26 15.15 -14.96
CA ARG A 71 16.84 14.44 -16.12
C ARG A 71 15.88 14.30 -17.30
N TYR A 72 14.58 14.23 -17.01
CA TYR A 72 13.57 13.96 -18.02
C TYR A 72 12.57 15.11 -18.11
N ARG A 73 11.90 15.23 -19.27
CA ARG A 73 10.87 16.25 -19.48
C ARG A 73 9.56 15.86 -18.77
N ILE A 74 9.52 16.11 -17.46
CA ILE A 74 8.40 15.83 -16.56
C ILE A 74 7.81 17.15 -16.05
N LEU A 75 6.50 17.17 -15.80
CA LEU A 75 5.86 18.25 -15.05
C LEU A 75 6.14 18.04 -13.56
N ALA A 76 7.07 18.80 -12.99
CA ALA A 76 7.49 18.71 -11.60
C ALA A 76 6.51 19.40 -10.63
N GLU A 77 5.21 19.17 -10.81
CA GLU A 77 4.13 19.81 -10.06
C GLU A 77 3.28 18.75 -9.32
N PRO A 78 2.77 19.04 -8.10
CA PRO A 78 2.01 18.08 -7.33
C PRO A 78 0.84 17.45 -8.10
N TYR A 79 0.07 18.25 -8.84
CA TYR A 79 -1.08 17.76 -9.62
C TYR A 79 -0.70 16.76 -10.73
N ALA A 80 0.57 16.71 -11.14
CA ALA A 80 1.10 15.84 -12.18
C ALA A 80 1.82 14.60 -11.65
N ARG A 81 2.10 14.53 -10.33
CA ARG A 81 2.66 13.35 -9.67
C ARG A 81 1.54 12.44 -9.18
N VAL A 82 1.28 11.37 -9.93
CA VAL A 82 0.28 10.36 -9.56
C VAL A 82 0.94 9.04 -9.15
N LEU A 83 0.34 8.38 -8.18
CA LEU A 83 0.83 7.12 -7.61
C LEU A 83 -0.07 5.96 -8.03
N SER A 84 0.53 4.77 -8.15
CA SER A 84 -0.23 3.54 -8.22
C SER A 84 0.61 2.35 -7.78
N GLY A 85 -0.05 1.37 -7.18
CA GLY A 85 0.61 0.16 -6.75
C GLY A 85 -0.41 -0.89 -6.31
N GLY A 86 0.02 -2.15 -6.23
CA GLY A 86 -0.82 -3.27 -5.81
C GLY A 86 -0.20 -4.00 -4.63
N SER A 87 -1.03 -4.57 -3.74
CA SER A 87 -0.56 -5.30 -2.56
C SER A 87 0.30 -4.40 -1.65
N THR A 88 1.55 -4.74 -1.37
CA THR A 88 2.54 -3.87 -0.70
C THR A 88 2.63 -2.48 -1.35
N GLY A 89 2.78 -2.41 -2.68
CA GLY A 89 2.77 -1.12 -3.40
C GLY A 89 1.41 -0.40 -3.34
N GLY A 90 0.32 -1.12 -3.08
CA GLY A 90 -0.99 -0.55 -2.83
C GLY A 90 -1.00 0.24 -1.53
N TRP A 91 -0.40 -0.31 -0.47
CA TRP A 91 -0.22 0.40 0.79
C TRP A 91 0.77 1.56 0.63
N GLU A 92 1.93 1.36 -0.02
CA GLU A 92 2.92 2.42 -0.28
C GLU A 92 2.31 3.63 -0.99
N SER A 93 1.60 3.37 -2.10
CA SER A 93 0.95 4.42 -2.89
C SER A 93 -0.12 5.18 -2.11
N LEU A 94 -0.79 4.52 -1.16
CA LEU A 94 -1.77 5.16 -0.30
C LEU A 94 -1.10 5.95 0.82
N ALA A 95 -0.09 5.37 1.48
CA ALA A 95 0.69 5.99 2.54
C ALA A 95 1.40 7.25 2.06
N LEU A 96 2.11 7.19 0.91
CA LEU A 96 2.77 8.34 0.31
C LEU A 96 1.78 9.48 0.01
N GLN A 97 0.59 9.16 -0.50
CA GLN A 97 -0.45 10.17 -0.76
C GLN A 97 -1.01 10.77 0.52
N ILE A 98 -1.21 9.96 1.57
CA ILE A 98 -1.76 10.39 2.87
C ILE A 98 -0.77 11.22 3.67
N PHE A 99 0.50 10.80 3.72
CA PHE A 99 1.55 11.47 4.49
C PHE A 99 2.14 12.68 3.75
N HIS A 100 2.09 12.70 2.41
CA HIS A 100 2.63 13.79 1.60
C HIS A 100 1.61 14.33 0.59
N PRO A 101 0.42 14.79 1.05
CA PRO A 101 -0.67 15.17 0.15
C PRO A 101 -0.39 16.44 -0.66
N ASP A 102 0.57 17.26 -0.22
CA ASP A 102 1.04 18.44 -0.95
C ASP A 102 2.08 18.10 -2.03
N PHE A 103 2.68 16.90 -1.97
CA PHE A 103 3.68 16.45 -2.93
C PHE A 103 3.06 15.63 -4.08
N PHE A 104 2.05 14.79 -3.76
CA PHE A 104 1.35 13.94 -4.73
C PHE A 104 -0.08 14.41 -5.02
N GLY A 105 -0.47 14.33 -6.28
CA GLY A 105 -1.73 14.84 -6.81
C GLY A 105 -2.88 13.85 -6.76
N GLY A 106 -2.61 12.55 -6.75
CA GLY A 106 -3.61 11.48 -6.66
C GLY A 106 -2.98 10.09 -6.62
N THR A 107 -3.72 9.11 -6.11
CA THR A 107 -3.28 7.72 -6.00
C THR A 107 -4.34 6.72 -6.45
N TRP A 108 -3.87 5.61 -7.02
CA TRP A 108 -4.66 4.44 -7.41
C TRP A 108 -4.05 3.19 -6.78
N SER A 109 -4.57 2.82 -5.61
CA SER A 109 -4.10 1.72 -4.79
C SER A 109 -4.96 0.48 -5.03
N TYR A 110 -4.31 -0.65 -5.34
CA TYR A 110 -4.99 -1.92 -5.61
C TYR A 110 -4.70 -2.90 -4.48
N CYS A 111 -5.74 -3.51 -3.91
CA CYS A 111 -5.69 -4.50 -2.84
C CYS A 111 -4.57 -4.22 -1.81
N PRO A 112 -4.53 -3.02 -1.22
CA PRO A 112 -3.41 -2.60 -0.40
C PRO A 112 -3.19 -3.56 0.78
N ASP A 113 -1.93 -3.74 1.20
CA ASP A 113 -1.62 -4.30 2.51
C ASP A 113 -2.41 -3.56 3.63
N PRO A 114 -2.53 -4.10 4.85
CA PRO A 114 -3.48 -3.61 5.84
C PRO A 114 -3.38 -2.10 6.09
N VAL A 115 -4.43 -1.36 5.70
CA VAL A 115 -4.49 0.11 5.88
C VAL A 115 -4.86 0.51 7.31
N THR A 116 -5.27 -0.47 8.09
CA THR A 116 -5.37 -0.43 9.56
C THR A 116 -4.99 -1.79 10.10
N PHE A 117 -4.43 -1.83 11.31
CA PHE A 117 -3.95 -3.07 11.90
C PHE A 117 -4.99 -3.81 12.78
N THR A 118 -6.27 -3.44 12.65
CA THR A 118 -7.41 -4.24 13.14
C THR A 118 -7.55 -5.57 12.39
N ASP A 119 -6.99 -5.69 11.19
CA ASP A 119 -6.90 -6.93 10.42
C ASP A 119 -5.60 -6.99 9.61
N VAL A 120 -4.55 -7.54 10.23
CA VAL A 120 -3.28 -7.92 9.60
C VAL A 120 -3.36 -9.36 9.15
N GLU A 121 -4.03 -9.56 8.01
CA GLU A 121 -4.32 -10.88 7.42
C GLU A 121 -4.89 -11.89 8.43
N GLY A 122 -5.98 -11.49 9.07
CA GLY A 122 -6.73 -12.23 10.07
C GLY A 122 -6.34 -11.91 11.52
N ILE A 123 -5.19 -11.28 11.77
CA ILE A 123 -4.74 -10.91 13.12
C ILE A 123 -5.21 -9.50 13.46
N ASN A 124 -6.02 -9.34 14.51
CA ASN A 124 -6.29 -8.02 15.06
C ASN A 124 -5.23 -7.74 16.11
N ILE A 125 -4.21 -6.93 15.77
CA ILE A 125 -3.03 -6.76 16.62
C ILE A 125 -3.35 -5.94 17.88
N TYR A 126 -4.52 -5.31 17.92
CA TYR A 126 -4.97 -4.46 19.03
C TYR A 126 -5.82 -5.21 20.05
N GLU A 127 -6.59 -6.21 19.60
CA GLU A 127 -7.54 -6.94 20.46
C GLU A 127 -7.17 -8.41 20.69
N ASP A 128 -6.49 -9.04 19.74
CA ASP A 128 -6.08 -10.43 19.92
C ASP A 128 -4.96 -10.51 20.96
N VAL A 129 -5.06 -11.47 21.88
CA VAL A 129 -3.95 -11.82 22.77
C VAL A 129 -2.92 -12.75 22.09
N ASN A 130 -3.28 -13.35 20.94
CA ASN A 130 -2.43 -14.28 20.23
C ASN A 130 -2.68 -14.26 18.72
N ALA A 131 -1.61 -14.15 17.92
CA ALA A 131 -1.66 -14.13 16.47
C ALA A 131 -2.12 -15.46 15.85
N PHE A 132 -1.99 -16.59 16.55
CA PHE A 132 -2.29 -17.92 15.99
C PHE A 132 -3.72 -18.38 16.21
N TYR A 133 -4.43 -17.79 17.17
CA TYR A 133 -5.81 -18.16 17.46
C TYR A 133 -6.61 -17.00 18.03
N LYS A 134 -7.90 -16.97 17.71
CA LYS A 134 -8.90 -16.17 18.40
C LYS A 134 -9.31 -16.87 19.69
N GLN A 135 -9.24 -16.17 20.82
CA GLN A 135 -9.72 -16.64 22.11
C GLN A 135 -11.20 -16.28 22.27
N HIS A 136 -12.06 -17.28 22.44
CA HIS A 136 -13.48 -17.10 22.71
C HIS A 136 -13.86 -17.84 23.99
N GLU A 137 -13.98 -17.12 25.10
CA GLU A 137 -14.25 -17.70 26.43
C GLU A 137 -13.33 -18.90 26.72
N TRP A 138 -13.84 -20.13 26.57
CA TRP A 138 -13.15 -21.39 26.84
C TRP A 138 -12.50 -22.04 25.61
N ARG A 139 -12.80 -21.60 24.37
CA ARG A 139 -12.30 -22.22 23.14
C ARG A 139 -11.34 -21.33 22.36
N ARG A 140 -10.46 -21.99 21.60
CA ARG A 140 -9.52 -21.35 20.68
C ARG A 140 -9.86 -21.73 19.25
N VAL A 141 -9.94 -20.73 18.38
CA VAL A 141 -10.18 -20.93 16.94
C VAL A 141 -8.92 -20.50 16.18
N PRO A 142 -8.31 -21.34 15.34
CA PRO A 142 -7.14 -20.95 14.58
C PRO A 142 -7.40 -19.69 13.73
N THR A 143 -6.48 -18.74 13.76
CA THR A 143 -6.57 -17.54 12.93
C THR A 143 -6.30 -17.94 11.48
N ALA A 144 -7.31 -17.83 10.62
CA ALA A 144 -7.14 -17.96 9.18
C ALA A 144 -6.32 -16.78 8.66
N ASN A 145 -5.37 -17.03 7.75
CA ASN A 145 -4.50 -15.99 7.20
C ASN A 145 -4.64 -15.85 5.68
N THR A 146 -4.83 -16.97 4.98
CA THR A 146 -5.14 -16.93 3.54
C THR A 146 -6.27 -17.85 3.15
N ARG A 147 -6.96 -17.48 2.07
CA ARG A 147 -8.07 -18.22 1.47
C ARG A 147 -8.02 -18.24 -0.04
N GLU A 148 -8.75 -19.16 -0.64
CA GLU A 148 -9.14 -19.12 -2.04
C GLU A 148 -10.36 -18.22 -2.27
N VAL A 149 -10.62 -17.85 -3.53
CA VAL A 149 -11.81 -17.07 -3.90
C VAL A 149 -13.13 -17.80 -3.64
N THR A 150 -13.07 -19.13 -3.44
CA THR A 150 -14.20 -19.97 -3.00
C THR A 150 -14.48 -19.85 -1.50
N GLY A 151 -13.60 -19.21 -0.74
CA GLY A 151 -13.65 -19.12 0.73
C GLY A 151 -12.91 -20.24 1.46
N GLU A 152 -12.37 -21.23 0.74
CA GLU A 152 -11.56 -22.30 1.33
C GLU A 152 -10.28 -21.73 1.97
N VAL A 153 -10.03 -22.04 3.25
CA VAL A 153 -8.84 -21.58 3.96
C VAL A 153 -7.61 -22.36 3.48
N ARG A 154 -6.57 -21.63 3.05
CA ARG A 154 -5.31 -22.21 2.57
C ARG A 154 -4.30 -22.40 3.70
N LEU A 155 -4.10 -21.34 4.49
CA LEU A 155 -3.14 -21.31 5.59
C LEU A 155 -3.73 -20.60 6.80
N THR A 156 -3.36 -21.11 7.97
CA THR A 156 -3.48 -20.39 9.24
C THR A 156 -2.30 -19.45 9.44
N SER A 157 -2.50 -18.41 10.26
CA SER A 157 -1.44 -17.47 10.68
C SER A 157 -0.23 -18.21 11.24
N ARG A 158 -0.45 -19.24 12.08
CA ARG A 158 0.64 -20.08 12.61
C ARG A 158 1.46 -20.75 11.53
N GLN A 159 0.83 -21.34 10.52
CA GLN A 159 1.53 -22.03 9.43
C GLN A 159 2.38 -21.07 8.60
N ARG A 160 1.83 -19.89 8.25
CA ARG A 160 2.59 -18.84 7.55
C ARG A 160 3.77 -18.35 8.38
N ASN A 161 3.52 -18.02 9.65
CA ASN A 161 4.58 -17.55 10.53
C ASN A 161 5.69 -18.61 10.73
N HIS A 162 5.35 -19.88 10.88
CA HIS A 162 6.35 -20.94 11.00
C HIS A 162 7.19 -21.10 9.73
N PHE A 163 6.60 -20.92 8.55
CA PHE A 163 7.35 -20.86 7.29
C PHE A 163 8.35 -19.70 7.32
N GLU A 164 7.92 -18.49 7.69
CA GLU A 164 8.85 -17.35 7.79
C GLU A 164 9.94 -17.56 8.85
N LEU A 165 9.59 -18.13 10.00
CA LEU A 165 10.52 -18.36 11.11
C LEU A 165 11.71 -19.25 10.72
N VAL A 166 11.53 -20.18 9.77
CA VAL A 166 12.62 -21.06 9.32
C VAL A 166 13.39 -20.52 8.11
N ASN A 167 12.87 -19.50 7.42
CA ASN A 167 13.46 -18.97 6.19
C ASN A 167 14.61 -17.99 6.44
N GLY A 168 14.67 -17.36 7.61
CA GLY A 168 15.68 -16.36 7.91
C GLY A 168 15.94 -16.20 9.40
N THR A 169 17.19 -15.91 9.75
CA THR A 169 17.53 -15.55 11.13
C THR A 169 17.17 -14.09 11.39
N LYS A 170 16.81 -13.78 12.64
CA LYS A 170 16.55 -12.41 13.10
C LYS A 170 15.54 -11.66 12.23
N GLY A 171 14.47 -12.35 11.85
CA GLY A 171 13.38 -11.74 11.10
C GLY A 171 13.71 -11.41 9.65
N ARG A 172 14.71 -12.06 9.04
CA ARG A 172 15.07 -11.82 7.63
C ARG A 172 14.50 -12.91 6.71
N SER A 173 13.23 -13.28 6.89
CA SER A 173 12.59 -14.31 6.07
C SER A 173 12.42 -13.89 4.59
N GLY A 174 12.47 -12.58 4.31
CA GLY A 174 12.11 -12.05 2.99
C GLY A 174 10.61 -12.13 2.70
N GLN A 175 9.76 -12.17 3.73
CA GLN A 175 8.31 -12.33 3.63
C GLN A 175 7.56 -11.30 4.49
N GLN A 176 6.23 -11.25 4.36
CA GLN A 176 5.41 -10.13 4.84
C GLN A 176 5.39 -9.93 6.38
N LEU A 177 5.34 -10.98 7.20
CA LEU A 177 5.23 -10.78 8.67
C LEU A 177 6.50 -10.13 9.23
N ASP A 178 7.65 -10.58 8.73
CA ASP A 178 8.95 -10.03 9.09
C ASP A 178 9.16 -8.60 8.57
N ILE A 179 8.82 -8.32 7.30
CA ILE A 179 8.95 -6.95 6.79
C ILE A 179 7.97 -5.99 7.46
N TRP A 180 6.73 -6.39 7.75
CA TRP A 180 5.82 -5.53 8.52
C TRP A 180 6.36 -5.22 9.90
N SER A 181 6.97 -6.21 10.57
CA SER A 181 7.66 -5.96 11.85
C SER A 181 8.87 -5.04 11.70
N ALA A 182 9.63 -5.15 10.61
CA ALA A 182 10.75 -4.27 10.35
C ALA A 182 10.31 -2.84 10.00
N VAL A 183 9.36 -2.67 9.07
CA VAL A 183 8.85 -1.35 8.65
C VAL A 183 8.18 -0.66 9.83
N TYR A 184 7.22 -1.34 10.45
CA TYR A 184 6.28 -0.71 11.37
C TYR A 184 6.70 -0.74 12.83
N GLY A 185 7.61 -1.66 13.20
CA GLY A 185 8.01 -1.91 14.58
C GLY A 185 9.15 -1.02 15.07
N PRO A 186 9.34 -0.95 16.39
CA PRO A 186 10.50 -0.31 16.99
C PRO A 186 11.76 -1.17 16.84
N ILE A 187 12.92 -0.59 17.13
CA ILE A 187 14.18 -1.33 17.26
C ILE A 187 14.26 -1.98 18.65
N ASN A 188 14.82 -3.18 18.70
CA ASN A 188 15.08 -3.95 19.91
C ASN A 188 16.52 -3.74 20.41
N ASP A 189 16.82 -4.17 21.63
CA ASP A 189 18.12 -3.99 22.27
C ASP A 189 19.30 -4.62 21.50
N ASP A 190 19.02 -5.62 20.66
CA ASP A 190 20.01 -6.31 19.84
C ASP A 190 20.23 -5.66 18.46
N GLY A 191 19.59 -4.51 18.20
CA GLY A 191 19.70 -3.74 16.97
C GLY A 191 18.85 -4.25 15.80
N TYR A 192 18.00 -5.26 16.04
CA TYR A 192 17.01 -5.76 15.09
C TYR A 192 15.63 -5.17 15.40
N PHE A 193 14.66 -5.34 14.50
CA PHE A 193 13.29 -4.97 14.85
C PHE A 193 12.79 -5.81 16.04
N LYS A 194 11.97 -5.20 16.90
CA LYS A 194 11.24 -5.91 17.94
C LYS A 194 10.02 -6.59 17.29
N PRO A 195 9.91 -7.94 17.32
CA PRO A 195 8.77 -8.63 16.69
C PRO A 195 7.44 -8.22 17.33
N LEU A 196 6.39 -8.12 16.52
CA LEU A 196 5.03 -7.83 16.99
C LEU A 196 4.48 -8.92 17.92
N PHE A 197 4.87 -10.16 17.69
CA PHE A 197 4.48 -11.30 18.51
C PHE A 197 5.61 -12.32 18.59
N ASP A 198 5.61 -13.13 19.64
CA ASP A 198 6.53 -14.24 19.75
C ASP A 198 6.25 -15.25 18.61
N LYS A 199 7.20 -15.40 17.69
CA LYS A 199 7.02 -16.26 16.50
C LYS A 199 6.87 -17.75 16.82
N ARG A 200 7.04 -18.21 18.06
CA ARG A 200 6.84 -19.61 18.50
C ARG A 200 5.53 -19.81 19.24
N THR A 201 5.11 -18.85 20.07
CA THR A 201 3.90 -18.96 20.89
C THR A 201 2.71 -18.23 20.29
N GLY A 202 2.96 -17.21 19.48
CA GLY A 202 1.99 -16.29 18.88
C GLY A 202 1.54 -15.18 19.83
N GLU A 203 2.09 -15.10 21.04
CA GLU A 203 1.71 -14.06 22.02
C GLU A 203 2.06 -12.67 21.50
N ILE A 204 1.05 -11.79 21.42
CA ILE A 204 1.20 -10.44 20.86
C ILE A 204 1.78 -9.51 21.91
N ASP A 205 2.79 -8.73 21.52
CA ASP A 205 3.34 -7.65 22.33
C ASP A 205 2.51 -6.38 22.09
N ALA A 206 1.68 -6.03 23.07
CA ALA A 206 0.79 -4.89 22.99
C ALA A 206 1.54 -3.55 22.84
N GLU A 207 2.74 -3.41 23.42
CA GLU A 207 3.53 -2.18 23.28
C GLU A 207 4.04 -2.01 21.85
N VAL A 208 4.44 -3.10 21.20
CA VAL A 208 4.82 -3.08 19.78
C VAL A 208 3.60 -2.78 18.91
N ALA A 209 2.44 -3.35 19.21
CA ALA A 209 1.20 -3.04 18.50
C ALA A 209 0.80 -1.55 18.60
N GLU A 210 0.94 -0.95 19.78
CA GLU A 210 0.72 0.49 19.97
C GLU A 210 1.74 1.33 19.19
N TYR A 211 3.01 0.91 19.14
CA TYR A 211 4.01 1.58 18.32
C TYR A 211 3.63 1.54 16.83
N TRP A 212 3.17 0.40 16.31
CA TRP A 212 2.67 0.31 14.93
C TRP A 212 1.51 1.28 14.69
N ARG A 213 0.53 1.32 15.60
CA ARG A 213 -0.64 2.22 15.51
C ARG A 213 -0.23 3.68 15.41
N ALA A 214 0.67 4.11 16.29
CA ALA A 214 1.07 5.50 16.39
C ALA A 214 1.85 6.01 15.18
N ASN A 215 2.52 5.12 14.44
CA ASN A 215 3.46 5.50 13.38
C ASN A 215 2.98 5.16 11.95
N TYR A 216 2.22 4.08 11.76
CA TYR A 216 1.98 3.53 10.42
C TYR A 216 0.54 3.07 10.12
N ASP A 217 -0.37 3.08 11.10
CA ASP A 217 -1.78 2.79 10.82
C ASP A 217 -2.44 3.98 10.10
N LEU A 218 -2.73 3.81 8.80
CA LEU A 218 -3.23 4.90 7.95
C LEU A 218 -4.61 5.39 8.38
N LEU A 219 -5.51 4.48 8.78
CA LEU A 219 -6.83 4.86 9.28
C LEU A 219 -6.72 5.60 10.62
N HIS A 220 -5.86 5.14 11.52
CA HIS A 220 -5.61 5.83 12.78
C HIS A 220 -5.06 7.23 12.54
N TYR A 221 -4.04 7.37 11.68
CA TYR A 221 -3.48 8.66 11.30
C TYR A 221 -4.55 9.60 10.72
N LEU A 222 -5.36 9.13 9.77
CA LEU A 222 -6.42 9.93 9.18
C LEU A 222 -7.45 10.38 10.22
N ARG A 223 -7.85 9.50 11.15
CA ARG A 223 -8.77 9.84 12.25
C ARG A 223 -8.23 10.97 13.14
N GLN A 224 -6.95 10.95 13.45
CA GLN A 224 -6.33 11.98 14.30
C GLN A 224 -6.13 13.31 13.57
N ASN A 225 -5.84 13.26 12.26
CA ASN A 225 -5.33 14.42 11.52
C ASN A 225 -6.31 14.95 10.46
N TRP A 226 -7.54 14.44 10.38
CA TRP A 226 -8.47 14.72 9.27
C TRP A 226 -8.70 16.21 9.01
N ALA A 227 -8.82 17.01 10.08
CA ALA A 227 -9.04 18.46 9.95
C ALA A 227 -7.91 19.16 9.16
N GLU A 228 -6.68 18.62 9.22
CA GLU A 228 -5.52 19.15 8.50
C GLU A 228 -5.35 18.49 7.13
N VAL A 229 -5.40 17.17 7.06
CA VAL A 229 -5.07 16.43 5.84
C VAL A 229 -6.26 16.27 4.90
N GLY A 230 -7.49 16.21 5.42
CA GLY A 230 -8.72 16.04 4.65
C GLY A 230 -8.87 17.06 3.52
N PRO A 231 -8.73 18.38 3.75
CA PRO A 231 -8.76 19.39 2.68
C PRO A 231 -7.77 19.13 1.55
N LYS A 232 -6.64 18.49 1.85
CA LYS A 232 -5.56 18.21 0.88
C LYS A 232 -5.77 16.88 0.15
N LEU A 233 -6.66 16.02 0.62
CA LEU A 233 -6.90 14.66 0.12
C LEU A 233 -8.17 14.53 -0.74
N VAL A 234 -9.04 15.55 -0.76
CA VAL A 234 -10.28 15.52 -1.55
C VAL A 234 -10.00 15.17 -3.01
N ASP A 235 -10.72 14.16 -3.50
CA ASP A 235 -10.62 13.50 -4.81
C ASP A 235 -9.32 12.74 -5.11
N LYS A 236 -8.37 12.62 -4.17
CA LYS A 236 -7.06 12.02 -4.46
C LYS A 236 -6.99 10.51 -4.25
N LEU A 237 -7.91 9.92 -3.50
CA LEU A 237 -7.84 8.53 -3.06
C LEU A 237 -8.74 7.62 -3.92
N HIS A 238 -8.13 6.71 -4.69
CA HIS A 238 -8.82 5.68 -5.46
C HIS A 238 -8.31 4.29 -5.05
N VAL A 239 -9.19 3.46 -4.48
CA VAL A 239 -8.85 2.16 -3.92
C VAL A 239 -9.71 1.07 -4.56
N TYR A 240 -9.07 -0.02 -4.99
CA TYR A 240 -9.74 -1.14 -5.66
C TYR A 240 -9.36 -2.45 -4.98
N THR A 241 -10.33 -3.26 -4.55
CA THR A 241 -10.03 -4.52 -3.85
C THR A 241 -11.03 -5.61 -4.21
N GLY A 242 -10.61 -6.87 -4.32
CA GLY A 242 -11.53 -7.99 -4.52
C GLY A 242 -12.34 -8.28 -3.26
N THR A 243 -13.63 -8.61 -3.36
CA THR A 243 -14.41 -9.00 -2.17
C THR A 243 -13.96 -10.34 -1.58
N MET A 244 -13.28 -11.15 -2.37
CA MET A 244 -12.70 -12.44 -1.98
C MET A 244 -11.17 -12.38 -2.01
N ASP A 245 -10.59 -11.25 -1.60
CA ASP A 245 -9.14 -11.10 -1.49
C ASP A 245 -8.54 -12.27 -0.69
N ASN A 246 -7.48 -12.86 -1.24
CA ASN A 246 -6.88 -14.09 -0.74
C ASN A 246 -6.21 -13.91 0.62
N PHE A 247 -5.86 -12.69 1.00
CA PHE A 247 -5.14 -12.32 2.22
C PHE A 247 -6.02 -11.54 3.20
N TYR A 248 -7.34 -11.48 2.94
CA TYR A 248 -8.31 -10.73 3.75
C TYR A 248 -8.10 -9.20 3.79
N LEU A 249 -7.26 -8.65 2.91
CA LEU A 249 -6.95 -7.21 2.86
C LEU A 249 -8.16 -6.32 2.53
N ASN A 250 -9.21 -6.92 1.99
CA ASN A 250 -10.50 -6.28 1.79
C ASN A 250 -11.16 -5.85 3.12
N ASN A 251 -10.78 -6.43 4.26
CA ASN A 251 -11.39 -6.12 5.56
C ASN A 251 -10.97 -4.74 6.05
N SER A 252 -9.66 -4.50 6.18
CA SER A 252 -9.11 -3.19 6.57
C SER A 252 -9.48 -2.10 5.55
N THR A 253 -9.52 -2.42 4.25
CA THR A 253 -10.00 -1.49 3.21
C THR A 253 -11.46 -1.05 3.46
N ARG A 254 -12.33 -1.99 3.85
CA ARG A 254 -13.74 -1.68 4.17
C ARG A 254 -13.88 -0.84 5.42
N GLU A 255 -13.05 -1.05 6.43
CA GLU A 255 -13.03 -0.22 7.64
C GLU A 255 -12.63 1.23 7.30
N LEU A 256 -11.62 1.40 6.45
CA LEU A 256 -11.24 2.72 5.94
C LEU A 256 -12.41 3.38 5.19
N GLU A 257 -13.04 2.69 4.22
CA GLU A 257 -14.18 3.22 3.47
C GLU A 257 -15.34 3.63 4.40
N GLN A 258 -15.69 2.77 5.37
CA GLN A 258 -16.78 3.04 6.31
C GLN A 258 -16.51 4.30 7.12
N TRP A 259 -15.27 4.51 7.56
CA TRP A 259 -14.89 5.73 8.25
C TRP A 259 -14.88 6.94 7.31
N MET A 260 -14.35 6.82 6.09
CA MET A 260 -14.32 7.91 5.09
C MET A 260 -15.74 8.47 4.81
N LYS A 261 -16.77 7.61 4.78
CA LYS A 261 -18.18 8.02 4.66
C LYS A 261 -18.70 8.89 5.81
N THR A 262 -18.04 8.86 6.96
CA THR A 262 -18.39 9.66 8.14
C THR A 262 -17.59 10.96 8.25
N THR A 263 -16.66 11.21 7.33
CA THR A 263 -15.82 12.41 7.39
C THR A 263 -16.65 13.66 7.24
N GLU A 264 -16.28 14.70 7.98
CA GLU A 264 -16.87 16.03 7.87
C GLU A 264 -15.73 17.06 7.93
N ASN A 265 -15.98 18.25 7.36
CA ASN A 265 -15.05 19.38 7.39
C ASN A 265 -13.59 19.05 6.97
N PRO A 266 -13.35 18.57 5.73
CA PRO A 266 -14.31 18.38 4.64
C PRO A 266 -14.95 16.99 4.67
N HIS A 267 -16.11 16.86 4.05
CA HIS A 267 -16.66 15.55 3.72
C HIS A 267 -16.00 15.03 2.44
N TYR A 268 -15.42 13.84 2.50
CA TYR A 268 -14.85 13.15 1.36
C TYR A 268 -14.87 11.63 1.59
N GLU A 269 -15.59 10.91 0.74
CA GLU A 269 -15.76 9.45 0.90
C GLU A 269 -14.62 8.63 0.25
N GLY A 270 -13.76 9.23 -0.57
CA GLY A 270 -12.85 8.47 -1.43
C GLY A 270 -13.56 7.77 -2.60
N VAL A 271 -12.78 7.15 -3.48
CA VAL A 271 -13.31 6.20 -4.49
C VAL A 271 -12.93 4.79 -4.05
N PHE A 272 -13.91 3.99 -3.64
CA PHE A 272 -13.71 2.59 -3.29
C PHE A 272 -14.48 1.70 -4.27
N MET A 273 -13.80 0.74 -4.89
CA MET A 273 -14.41 -0.21 -5.82
C MET A 273 -14.09 -1.64 -5.44
N TYR A 274 -15.13 -2.45 -5.28
CA TYR A 274 -14.97 -3.86 -4.96
C TYR A 274 -15.36 -4.78 -6.10
N GLY A 275 -14.42 -5.66 -6.48
CA GLY A 275 -14.66 -6.71 -7.45
C GLY A 275 -15.41 -7.88 -6.82
N GLY A 276 -16.70 -8.04 -7.12
CA GLY A 276 -17.51 -9.15 -6.61
C GLY A 276 -16.94 -10.50 -7.01
N GLY A 277 -16.59 -11.33 -6.01
CA GLY A 277 -15.97 -12.65 -6.21
C GLY A 277 -14.52 -12.62 -6.71
N GLN A 278 -13.95 -11.43 -6.92
CA GLN A 278 -12.56 -11.28 -7.36
C GLN A 278 -11.59 -11.47 -6.19
N GLY A 279 -10.43 -12.05 -6.50
CA GLY A 279 -9.36 -12.31 -5.54
C GLY A 279 -8.40 -11.14 -5.35
N HIS A 280 -7.22 -11.46 -4.82
CA HIS A 280 -6.13 -10.51 -4.65
C HIS A 280 -5.69 -9.93 -6.01
N CYS A 281 -5.17 -8.69 -5.99
CA CYS A 281 -4.78 -7.93 -7.19
C CYS A 281 -5.92 -7.50 -8.12
N PHE A 282 -7.17 -7.48 -7.66
CA PHE A 282 -8.25 -6.82 -8.42
C PHE A 282 -7.98 -5.32 -8.53
N SER A 283 -7.78 -4.83 -9.76
CA SER A 283 -7.44 -3.43 -10.04
C SER A 283 -8.56 -2.66 -10.75
N GLY A 284 -9.82 -3.10 -10.63
CA GLY A 284 -10.96 -2.55 -11.37
C GLY A 284 -11.16 -3.20 -12.75
N PRO A 285 -12.31 -2.96 -13.40
CA PRO A 285 -12.68 -3.54 -14.68
C PRO A 285 -12.07 -2.77 -15.87
N VAL A 286 -10.79 -2.39 -15.75
CA VAL A 286 -10.09 -1.57 -16.75
C VAL A 286 -8.74 -2.18 -17.08
N THR A 287 -8.32 -2.00 -18.32
CA THR A 287 -6.98 -2.34 -18.80
C THR A 287 -5.93 -1.38 -18.24
N ARG A 288 -4.65 -1.77 -18.34
CA ARG A 288 -3.50 -0.91 -18.01
C ARG A 288 -3.53 0.41 -18.78
N ALA A 289 -3.90 0.38 -20.05
CA ALA A 289 -3.98 1.56 -20.91
C ALA A 289 -5.10 2.50 -20.48
N GLU A 290 -6.30 1.97 -20.23
CA GLU A 290 -7.44 2.75 -19.73
C GLU A 290 -7.13 3.40 -18.38
N ARG A 291 -6.49 2.66 -17.46
CA ARG A 291 -6.08 3.22 -16.18
C ARG A 291 -5.15 4.43 -16.32
N LEU A 292 -4.19 4.39 -17.23
CA LEU A 292 -3.29 5.53 -17.47
C LEU A 292 -4.03 6.70 -18.13
N ARG A 293 -5.02 6.42 -19.00
CA ARG A 293 -5.89 7.47 -19.56
C ARG A 293 -6.73 8.12 -18.46
N GLU A 294 -7.28 7.36 -17.51
CA GLU A 294 -8.00 7.89 -16.34
C GLU A 294 -7.09 8.79 -15.49
N MET A 295 -5.87 8.36 -15.19
CA MET A 295 -4.89 9.15 -14.45
C MET A 295 -4.53 10.44 -15.19
N ALA A 296 -4.31 10.37 -16.50
CA ALA A 296 -4.00 11.54 -17.31
C ALA A 296 -5.17 12.53 -17.36
N GLN A 297 -6.40 12.04 -17.50
CA GLN A 297 -7.61 12.87 -17.38
C GLN A 297 -7.74 13.50 -16.00
N PHE A 298 -7.40 12.76 -14.94
CA PHE A 298 -7.39 13.30 -13.58
C PHE A 298 -6.37 14.44 -13.43
N ILE A 299 -5.14 14.26 -13.91
CA ILE A 299 -4.11 15.31 -13.93
C ILE A 299 -4.62 16.54 -14.68
N MET A 300 -5.24 16.37 -15.85
CA MET A 300 -5.81 17.48 -16.63
C MET A 300 -6.92 18.22 -15.87
N ARG A 301 -7.78 17.50 -15.12
CA ARG A 301 -8.82 18.12 -14.29
C ARG A 301 -8.27 18.87 -13.07
N LYS A 302 -7.13 18.43 -12.52
CA LYS A 302 -6.50 19.03 -11.34
C LYS A 302 -5.45 20.10 -11.69
N LYS A 303 -5.15 20.26 -12.97
CA LYS A 303 -4.25 21.29 -13.47
C LYS A 303 -4.82 22.68 -13.19
N PRO A 304 -4.05 23.62 -12.59
CA PRO A 304 -4.45 25.01 -12.47
C PRO A 304 -4.70 25.68 -13.83
N ASP A 305 -5.63 26.65 -13.89
CA ASP A 305 -6.01 27.33 -15.12
C ASP A 305 -4.85 28.09 -15.79
N ASP A 306 -3.89 28.58 -14.99
CA ASP A 306 -2.71 29.30 -15.43
C ASP A 306 -1.53 28.37 -15.84
N ALA A 307 -1.62 27.07 -15.53
CA ALA A 307 -0.58 26.13 -15.90
C ALA A 307 -0.61 25.81 -17.41
N THR A 308 0.45 26.19 -18.12
CA THR A 308 0.57 25.93 -19.56
C THR A 308 1.29 24.61 -19.83
N THR A 309 0.64 23.71 -20.57
CA THR A 309 1.20 22.40 -20.96
C THR A 309 1.03 22.15 -22.46
N PRO A 310 1.49 23.07 -23.34
CA PRO A 310 1.18 23.02 -24.77
C PRO A 310 1.77 21.79 -25.49
N TRP A 311 2.76 21.14 -24.87
CA TRP A 311 3.38 19.92 -25.36
C TRP A 311 2.67 18.65 -24.90
N TRP A 312 1.75 18.74 -23.93
CA TRP A 312 0.99 17.61 -23.38
C TRP A 312 -0.44 17.59 -23.94
N ASN A 313 -0.52 17.49 -25.27
CA ASN A 313 -1.77 17.29 -26.00
C ASN A 313 -1.73 15.89 -26.62
N TYR A 314 -2.77 15.09 -26.38
CA TYR A 314 -2.93 13.73 -26.86
C TYR A 314 -4.41 13.46 -27.14
#